data_AF-A0A971A6X0-F1
#
_entry.id   AF-A0A971A6X0-F1
#
_cell.length_a   1.000
_cell.length_b   1.000
_cell.length_c   1.000
_cell.angle_alpha   90.00
_cell.angle_beta   90.00
_cell.angle_gamma   90.00
#
_symmetry.space_group_name_H-M   'P 1'
#
loop_
_entity.id
_entity.type
_entity.pdbx_description
1 polymer ?
#
loop_
_entity_poly.entity_id
_entity_poly.type
_entity_poly.pdbx_seq_one_letter_code
_entity_poly.pdbx_strand_id
1 'polypeptide(L)'
;MKLRSLVRFVGWYGGLVMPLCVGAADVARPALVGEVLDGKRQEAQASWWGFDPCDSTEFLQDAINSNVRRLVIDRQASAWVTRPLRGVSEQEIVFEAGTELVALKGAFQTKADCLLSFRECHDVAVRGEAGAVRSAVRLRMQKSDYQSDAYAKSEWRHGLVFSGCRDVLVQDLTIEQTGGDGIYLGASSKTGPNRNVVIRRVDCNGNHRQGISVISAENLLIEECLLRHTEGTAPQAGIDFEPNHWTDVLVHCVVRRCLAEGNKGTGYQICPQYLSSRSKPMSIYLEDCVSRNNRQHGIHMCTAQQDAPGGLLRIARFVSENDGMAGLSSQFNPWDAVRIEMIDSVLRDCARQDAFFPPIFVQGVHSDHRPGGNIHFTRVVVQDDIDRPFLRISDPKGNGLKDVTGQIILVRNGQTETIVVDDAWLAEIGGRSRP
;
A
#
# COMPACT_ATOMS: atom_id res chain seq x y z
N MET A 1 -38.44 -77.32 -7.44
CA MET A 1 -37.94 -77.28 -8.83
C MET A 1 -37.87 -75.82 -9.28
N LYS A 2 -36.70 -75.42 -9.82
CA LYS A 2 -36.36 -74.12 -10.48
C LYS A 2 -35.96 -72.91 -9.62
N LEU A 3 -34.67 -72.91 -9.27
CA LEU A 3 -33.63 -71.87 -9.46
C LEU A 3 -34.10 -70.50 -10.02
N ARG A 4 -33.77 -69.41 -9.32
CA ARG A 4 -33.57 -68.08 -9.92
C ARG A 4 -32.33 -67.38 -9.35
N SER A 5 -31.38 -67.23 -10.28
CA SER A 5 -30.19 -66.38 -10.38
C SER A 5 -30.07 -65.16 -9.47
N LEU A 6 -28.88 -65.07 -8.86
CA LEU A 6 -28.26 -63.96 -8.14
C LEU A 6 -27.63 -62.97 -9.13
N VAL A 7 -27.97 -61.68 -9.09
CA VAL A 7 -27.23 -60.61 -9.79
C VAL A 7 -26.58 -59.71 -8.74
N ARG A 8 -25.24 -59.66 -8.79
CA ARG A 8 -24.37 -58.85 -7.93
C ARG A 8 -24.39 -57.39 -8.37
N PHE A 9 -24.60 -56.49 -7.42
CA PHE A 9 -24.26 -55.07 -7.54
C PHE A 9 -22.74 -54.92 -7.48
N VAL A 10 -22.14 -54.34 -8.53
CA VAL A 10 -20.73 -53.96 -8.59
C VAL A 10 -20.60 -52.54 -8.07
N GLY A 11 -19.78 -52.37 -7.03
CA GLY A 11 -19.44 -51.08 -6.44
C GLY A 11 -18.62 -50.22 -7.40
N TRP A 12 -19.00 -48.95 -7.50
CA TRP A 12 -18.29 -47.94 -8.27
C TRP A 12 -17.14 -47.40 -7.40
N TYR A 13 -15.93 -47.87 -7.65
CA TYR A 13 -14.71 -47.22 -7.13
C TYR A 13 -14.48 -45.94 -7.93
N GLY A 14 -14.71 -44.79 -7.29
CA GLY A 14 -14.29 -43.50 -7.81
C GLY A 14 -12.76 -43.42 -7.79
N GLY A 15 -12.15 -43.51 -8.96
CA GLY A 15 -10.71 -43.30 -9.13
C GLY A 15 -10.34 -41.86 -8.79
N LEU A 16 -9.41 -41.71 -7.85
CA LEU A 16 -8.73 -40.45 -7.56
C LEU A 16 -7.90 -40.08 -8.80
N VAL A 17 -8.35 -39.09 -9.57
CA VAL A 17 -7.53 -38.51 -10.65
C VAL A 17 -6.50 -37.61 -9.98
N MET A 18 -5.31 -38.15 -9.69
CA MET A 18 -4.15 -37.30 -9.42
C MET A 18 -3.80 -36.54 -10.69
N PRO A 19 -3.64 -35.20 -10.65
CA PRO A 19 -3.07 -34.49 -11.78
C PRO A 19 -1.66 -35.02 -12.00
N LEU A 20 -1.41 -35.54 -13.20
CA LEU A 20 -0.09 -35.90 -13.68
C LEU A 20 0.79 -34.65 -13.68
N CYS A 21 1.57 -34.47 -12.62
CA CYS A 21 2.64 -33.50 -12.59
C CYS A 21 3.77 -34.06 -13.47
N VAL A 22 4.05 -33.35 -14.56
CA VAL A 22 5.24 -33.62 -15.38
C VAL A 22 6.46 -33.55 -14.45
N GLY A 23 7.27 -34.61 -14.44
CA GLY A 23 8.34 -34.81 -13.47
C GLY A 23 9.31 -33.63 -13.40
N ALA A 24 9.64 -33.22 -12.18
CA ALA A 24 10.65 -32.21 -11.90
C ALA A 24 11.99 -32.63 -12.56
N ALA A 25 12.63 -31.71 -13.26
CA ALA A 25 14.04 -31.89 -13.62
C ALA A 25 14.87 -31.83 -12.32
N ASP A 26 15.92 -32.66 -12.20
CA ASP A 26 16.81 -32.65 -11.04
C ASP A 26 17.70 -31.39 -11.06
N VAL A 27 17.15 -30.31 -10.53
CA VAL A 27 17.81 -29.01 -10.38
C VAL A 27 18.66 -28.92 -9.10
N ALA A 28 18.52 -29.89 -8.18
CA ALA A 28 19.22 -29.87 -6.91
C ALA A 28 20.74 -29.97 -7.09
N ARG A 29 21.50 -29.25 -6.26
CA ARG A 29 22.97 -29.21 -6.29
C ARG A 29 23.52 -29.31 -4.86
N PRO A 30 23.39 -30.47 -4.20
CA PRO A 30 23.74 -30.62 -2.78
C PRO A 30 25.20 -30.29 -2.46
N ALA A 31 26.13 -30.54 -3.39
CA ALA A 31 27.53 -30.14 -3.23
C ALA A 31 27.70 -28.62 -3.15
N LEU A 32 26.97 -27.86 -3.98
CA LEU A 32 27.01 -26.39 -3.95
C LEU A 32 26.32 -25.83 -2.70
N VAL A 33 25.22 -26.45 -2.28
CA VAL A 33 24.57 -26.14 -0.99
C VAL A 33 25.56 -26.35 0.17
N GLY A 34 26.30 -27.45 0.18
CA GLY A 34 27.34 -27.69 1.19
C GLY A 34 28.39 -26.59 1.23
N GLU A 35 28.83 -26.08 0.08
CA GLU A 35 29.76 -24.94 0.02
C GLU A 35 29.17 -23.63 0.54
N VAL A 36 27.87 -23.39 0.34
CA VAL A 36 27.18 -22.22 0.91
C VAL A 36 27.13 -22.33 2.44
N LEU A 37 26.72 -23.49 2.96
CA LEU A 37 26.63 -23.73 4.40
C LEU A 37 28.00 -23.70 5.11
N ASP A 38 29.06 -24.08 4.40
CA ASP A 38 30.46 -23.95 4.86
C ASP A 38 31.00 -22.51 4.75
N GLY A 39 30.22 -21.55 4.24
CA GLY A 39 30.63 -20.15 4.04
C GLY A 39 31.60 -19.93 2.87
N LYS A 40 31.87 -20.96 2.05
CA LYS A 40 32.77 -20.90 0.88
C LYS A 40 32.13 -20.17 -0.31
N ARG A 41 30.81 -20.06 -0.35
CA ARG A 41 30.04 -19.31 -1.37
C ARG A 41 29.17 -18.24 -0.71
N GLN A 42 29.14 -17.07 -1.33
CA GLN A 42 28.36 -15.91 -0.88
C GLN A 42 27.16 -15.61 -1.80
N GLU A 43 26.99 -16.40 -2.86
CA GLU A 43 25.86 -16.36 -3.77
C GLU A 43 25.35 -17.78 -4.01
N ALA A 44 24.03 -17.94 -4.05
CA ALA A 44 23.38 -19.23 -4.32
C ALA A 44 22.09 -19.07 -5.12
N GLN A 45 21.70 -20.12 -5.84
CA GLN A 45 20.38 -20.23 -6.46
C GLN A 45 19.47 -21.09 -5.59
N ALA A 46 18.20 -20.69 -5.42
CA ALA A 46 17.23 -21.42 -4.62
C ALA A 46 17.03 -22.86 -5.12
N SER A 47 17.07 -23.07 -6.44
CA SER A 47 16.94 -24.40 -7.04
C SER A 47 18.00 -25.41 -6.63
N TRP A 48 19.13 -24.96 -6.07
CA TRP A 48 20.16 -25.87 -5.54
C TRP A 48 19.66 -26.70 -4.36
N TRP A 49 18.70 -26.18 -3.58
CA TRP A 49 18.01 -26.93 -2.53
C TRP A 49 16.94 -27.86 -3.09
N GLY A 50 16.37 -27.51 -4.24
CA GLY A 50 15.35 -28.28 -4.94
C GLY A 50 14.27 -27.38 -5.55
N PHE A 51 13.33 -28.00 -6.26
CA PHE A 51 12.15 -27.32 -6.81
C PHE A 51 10.99 -28.30 -6.86
N ASP A 52 9.84 -27.89 -6.33
CA ASP A 52 8.57 -28.60 -6.46
C ASP A 52 7.49 -27.63 -6.97
N PRO A 53 6.94 -27.86 -8.19
CA PRO A 53 5.93 -26.99 -8.77
C PRO A 53 4.60 -26.97 -7.97
N CYS A 54 4.39 -27.93 -7.06
CA CYS A 54 3.23 -28.00 -6.19
C CYS A 54 3.45 -27.32 -4.84
N ASP A 55 4.61 -27.52 -4.21
CA ASP A 55 4.98 -26.88 -2.95
C ASP A 55 6.51 -26.81 -2.75
N SER A 56 7.12 -25.69 -3.13
CA SER A 56 8.54 -25.41 -2.95
C SER A 56 8.90 -24.79 -1.58
N THR A 57 7.98 -24.78 -0.61
CA THR A 57 8.18 -24.04 0.65
C THR A 57 9.48 -24.41 1.36
N GLU A 58 9.76 -25.71 1.54
CA GLU A 58 10.94 -26.14 2.30
C GLU A 58 12.24 -25.75 1.59
N PHE A 59 12.30 -25.89 0.26
CA PHE A 59 13.48 -25.50 -0.52
C PHE A 59 13.75 -24.00 -0.44
N LEU A 60 12.70 -23.18 -0.58
CA LEU A 60 12.80 -21.72 -0.48
C LEU A 60 13.20 -21.29 0.93
N GLN A 61 12.58 -21.89 1.96
CA GLN A 61 12.84 -21.53 3.34
C GLN A 61 14.24 -21.95 3.79
N ASP A 62 14.72 -23.13 3.36
CA ASP A 62 16.09 -23.57 3.62
C ASP A 62 17.13 -22.71 2.90
N ALA A 63 16.85 -22.31 1.64
CA ALA A 63 17.71 -21.39 0.91
C ALA A 63 17.80 -20.03 1.60
N ILE A 64 16.70 -19.49 2.12
CA ILE A 64 16.69 -18.26 2.93
C ILE A 64 17.48 -18.47 4.23
N ASN A 65 17.20 -19.55 4.97
CA ASN A 65 17.83 -19.88 6.25
C ASN A 65 19.33 -20.19 6.15
N SER A 66 19.84 -20.45 4.94
CA SER A 66 21.28 -20.57 4.70
C SER A 66 22.06 -19.29 5.06
N ASN A 67 21.37 -18.14 5.17
CA ASN A 67 21.97 -16.82 5.36
C ASN A 67 23.03 -16.49 4.30
N VAL A 68 22.95 -17.10 3.11
CA VAL A 68 23.79 -16.70 1.98
C VAL A 68 23.55 -15.23 1.67
N ARG A 69 24.63 -14.47 1.48
CA ARG A 69 24.56 -13.01 1.31
C ARG A 69 23.68 -12.61 0.12
N ARG A 70 23.79 -13.33 -1.01
CA ARG A 70 22.95 -13.14 -2.20
C ARG A 70 22.24 -14.44 -2.57
N LEU A 71 20.93 -14.46 -2.41
CA LEU A 71 20.07 -15.58 -2.81
C LEU A 71 19.34 -15.22 -4.10
N VAL A 72 19.57 -15.99 -5.16
CA VAL A 72 18.85 -15.87 -6.42
C VAL A 72 17.67 -16.83 -6.43
N ILE A 73 16.45 -16.30 -6.55
CA ILE A 73 15.26 -17.10 -6.87
C ILE A 73 15.20 -17.21 -8.39
N ASP A 74 15.87 -18.24 -8.89
CA ASP A 74 16.08 -18.50 -10.30
C ASP A 74 14.80 -19.00 -11.00
N ARG A 75 14.66 -18.67 -12.29
CA ARG A 75 13.46 -18.97 -13.05
C ARG A 75 13.33 -20.46 -13.30
N GLN A 76 12.16 -21.02 -12.95
CA GLN A 76 11.83 -22.42 -13.21
C GLN A 76 10.80 -22.57 -14.33
N ALA A 77 10.51 -23.82 -14.69
CA ALA A 77 9.50 -24.17 -15.70
C ALA A 77 8.09 -23.71 -15.31
N SER A 78 7.83 -23.53 -14.02
CA SER A 78 6.59 -22.97 -13.47
C SER A 78 6.88 -22.09 -12.26
N ALA A 79 5.85 -21.49 -11.68
CA ALA A 79 5.97 -20.68 -10.48
C ALA A 79 6.57 -21.47 -9.30
N TRP A 80 7.29 -20.75 -8.45
CA TRP A 80 7.63 -21.17 -7.10
C TRP A 80 6.37 -21.09 -6.24
N VAL A 81 5.70 -22.22 -6.03
CA VAL A 81 4.50 -22.28 -5.18
C VAL A 81 4.92 -22.46 -3.73
N THR A 82 4.40 -21.63 -2.81
CA THR A 82 4.87 -21.63 -1.42
C THR A 82 3.77 -21.33 -0.41
N ARG A 83 3.90 -21.91 0.78
CA ARG A 83 3.27 -21.46 2.03
C ARG A 83 4.01 -20.21 2.56
N PRO A 84 3.59 -19.58 3.68
CA PRO A 84 4.27 -18.41 4.23
C PRO A 84 5.77 -18.60 4.44
N LEU A 85 6.56 -17.61 4.01
CA LEU A 85 8.02 -17.58 4.18
C LEU A 85 8.45 -16.53 5.21
N ARG A 86 9.60 -16.76 5.83
CA ARG A 86 10.25 -15.84 6.76
C ARG A 86 11.64 -15.48 6.27
N GLY A 87 11.89 -14.19 6.12
CA GLY A 87 13.20 -13.66 5.75
C GLY A 87 14.17 -13.54 6.93
N VAL A 88 15.43 -13.29 6.62
CA VAL A 88 16.54 -13.10 7.56
C VAL A 88 17.25 -11.77 7.30
N SER A 89 18.10 -11.33 8.24
CA SER A 89 18.97 -10.16 8.08
C SER A 89 20.11 -10.43 7.09
N GLU A 90 20.78 -9.37 6.64
CA GLU A 90 22.03 -9.40 5.86
C GLU A 90 21.96 -10.19 4.55
N GLN A 91 20.75 -10.26 3.97
CA GLN A 91 20.48 -11.04 2.78
C GLN A 91 19.83 -10.21 1.68
N GLU A 92 20.40 -10.33 0.49
CA GLU A 92 19.82 -9.87 -0.76
C GLU A 92 19.13 -11.03 -1.48
N ILE A 93 17.80 -11.00 -1.56
CA ILE A 93 16.97 -11.90 -2.35
C ILE A 93 16.73 -11.27 -3.73
N VAL A 94 17.27 -11.88 -4.77
CA VAL A 94 17.15 -11.44 -6.17
C VAL A 94 16.28 -12.42 -6.95
N PHE A 95 15.18 -11.95 -7.51
CA PHE A 95 14.35 -12.73 -8.43
C PHE A 95 14.84 -12.56 -9.86
N GLU A 96 15.13 -13.68 -10.53
CA GLU A 96 15.43 -13.68 -11.97
C GLU A 96 14.22 -13.20 -12.79
N ALA A 97 14.47 -12.57 -13.93
CA ALA A 97 13.40 -12.10 -14.81
C ALA A 97 12.51 -13.26 -15.30
N GLY A 98 11.20 -13.12 -15.11
CA GLY A 98 10.20 -14.14 -15.43
C GLY A 98 9.88 -15.08 -14.27
N THR A 99 10.51 -14.92 -13.11
CA THR A 99 10.18 -15.67 -11.91
C THR A 99 8.82 -15.24 -11.34
N GLU A 100 8.03 -16.24 -10.93
CA GLU A 100 6.81 -16.05 -10.14
C GLU A 100 6.96 -16.75 -8.78
N LEU A 101 6.63 -16.04 -7.71
CA LEU A 101 6.42 -16.60 -6.37
C LEU A 101 4.92 -16.56 -6.07
N VAL A 102 4.30 -17.72 -5.89
CA VAL A 102 2.84 -17.85 -5.82
C VAL A 102 2.41 -18.51 -4.51
N ALA A 103 1.45 -17.90 -3.82
CA ALA A 103 0.83 -18.49 -2.64
C ALA A 103 0.18 -19.85 -2.96
N LEU A 104 0.53 -20.89 -2.20
CA LEU A 104 -0.08 -22.20 -2.26
C LEU A 104 -1.58 -22.11 -1.98
N LYS A 105 -2.37 -22.61 -2.92
CA LYS A 105 -3.82 -22.65 -2.82
C LYS A 105 -4.24 -23.46 -1.59
N GLY A 106 -5.16 -22.93 -0.79
CA GLY A 106 -5.65 -23.61 0.42
C GLY A 106 -4.79 -23.41 1.68
N ALA A 107 -3.56 -22.89 1.60
CA ALA A 107 -2.63 -22.88 2.73
C ALA A 107 -2.74 -21.69 3.71
N PHE A 108 -3.04 -20.48 3.21
CA PHE A 108 -3.00 -19.21 3.97
C PHE A 108 -4.25 -19.02 4.87
N GLN A 109 -4.58 -20.02 5.68
CA GLN A 109 -5.85 -20.11 6.42
C GLN A 109 -5.93 -19.11 7.57
N THR A 110 -4.81 -18.81 8.24
CA THR A 110 -4.85 -17.85 9.34
C THR A 110 -5.07 -16.44 8.82
N LYS A 111 -5.59 -15.57 9.68
CA LYS A 111 -5.88 -14.18 9.31
C LYS A 111 -4.59 -13.39 8.97
N ALA A 112 -3.45 -13.77 9.54
CA ALA A 112 -2.20 -13.02 9.41
C ALA A 112 -1.14 -13.75 8.57
N ASP A 113 -1.52 -14.80 7.83
CA ASP A 113 -0.59 -15.50 6.94
C ASP A 113 -0.19 -14.57 5.80
N CYS A 114 1.10 -14.24 5.73
CA CYS A 114 1.67 -13.34 4.72
C CYS A 114 2.63 -14.11 3.81
N LEU A 115 2.80 -13.67 2.56
CA LEU A 115 3.64 -14.40 1.60
C LEU A 115 5.11 -14.44 2.04
N LEU A 116 5.71 -13.29 2.38
CA LEU A 116 7.06 -13.21 2.89
C LEU A 116 7.18 -12.13 3.98
N SER A 117 7.62 -12.54 5.16
CA SER A 117 7.69 -11.68 6.34
C SER A 117 9.10 -11.48 6.87
N PHE A 118 9.46 -10.23 7.14
CA PHE A 118 10.68 -9.81 7.83
C PHE A 118 10.29 -9.14 9.15
N ARG A 119 10.80 -9.67 10.25
CA ARG A 119 10.57 -9.12 11.59
C ARG A 119 11.91 -8.86 12.23
N GLU A 120 12.14 -7.62 12.64
CA GLU A 120 13.35 -7.19 13.34
C GLU A 120 14.64 -7.46 12.55
N CYS A 121 14.54 -7.49 11.22
CA CYS A 121 15.66 -7.74 10.33
C CYS A 121 16.42 -6.44 10.00
N HIS A 122 17.66 -6.58 9.53
CA HIS A 122 18.45 -5.46 9.01
C HIS A 122 19.23 -5.84 7.76
N ASP A 123 19.59 -4.85 6.94
CA ASP A 123 20.38 -5.04 5.73
C ASP A 123 19.73 -6.04 4.76
N VAL A 124 18.48 -5.78 4.41
CA VAL A 124 17.64 -6.67 3.59
C VAL A 124 17.36 -6.04 2.24
N ALA A 125 17.51 -6.83 1.17
CA ALA A 125 17.02 -6.46 -0.16
C ALA A 125 16.12 -7.56 -0.73
N VAL A 126 14.96 -7.17 -1.27
CA VAL A 126 14.05 -8.05 -2.01
C VAL A 126 13.79 -7.40 -3.35
N ARG A 127 14.38 -7.92 -4.43
CA ARG A 127 14.34 -7.22 -5.72
C ARG A 127 14.32 -8.12 -6.94
N GLY A 128 13.86 -7.58 -8.06
CA GLY A 128 14.14 -8.15 -9.38
C GLY A 128 15.63 -8.02 -9.76
N GLU A 129 16.06 -8.83 -10.72
CA GLU A 129 17.38 -8.71 -11.33
C GLU A 129 17.61 -7.32 -11.95
N ALA A 130 18.87 -6.88 -12.03
CA ALA A 130 19.21 -5.57 -12.57
C ALA A 130 18.73 -5.43 -14.02
N GLY A 131 18.05 -4.32 -14.33
CA GLY A 131 17.49 -4.08 -15.66
C GLY A 131 16.16 -4.81 -15.93
N ALA A 132 15.64 -5.58 -14.97
CA ALA A 132 14.30 -6.12 -15.05
C ALA A 132 13.28 -4.98 -15.16
N VAL A 133 12.37 -5.09 -16.12
CA VAL A 133 11.19 -4.23 -16.17
C VAL A 133 10.27 -4.61 -15.00
N ARG A 134 9.58 -3.64 -14.39
CA ARG A 134 8.69 -3.80 -13.22
C ARG A 134 7.76 -5.03 -13.25
N SER A 135 7.29 -5.44 -14.43
CA SER A 135 6.38 -6.57 -14.64
C SER A 135 7.06 -7.92 -14.84
N ALA A 136 8.40 -7.98 -14.83
CA ALA A 136 9.15 -9.21 -15.10
C ALA A 136 9.13 -10.18 -13.93
N VAL A 137 8.95 -9.70 -12.70
CA VAL A 137 8.90 -10.53 -11.48
C VAL A 137 7.55 -10.36 -10.81
N ARG A 138 6.89 -11.47 -10.46
CA ARG A 138 5.56 -11.44 -9.83
C ARG A 138 5.54 -12.20 -8.51
N LEU A 139 5.12 -11.52 -7.46
CA LEU A 139 4.75 -12.09 -6.17
C LEU A 139 3.22 -12.04 -6.09
N ARG A 140 2.57 -13.20 -6.18
CA ARG A 140 1.12 -13.29 -6.33
C ARG A 140 0.50 -14.17 -5.27
N MET A 141 -0.62 -13.72 -4.71
CA MET A 141 -1.43 -14.55 -3.82
C MET A 141 -2.79 -14.91 -4.44
N GLN A 142 -3.69 -15.50 -3.64
CA GLN A 142 -4.98 -16.03 -4.08
C GLN A 142 -6.15 -15.16 -3.58
N LYS A 143 -6.16 -13.85 -3.88
CA LYS A 143 -7.20 -12.90 -3.42
C LYS A 143 -8.63 -13.46 -3.49
N SER A 144 -8.99 -14.08 -4.60
CA SER A 144 -10.32 -14.68 -4.80
C SER A 144 -10.66 -15.74 -3.75
N ASP A 145 -9.67 -16.55 -3.35
CA ASP A 145 -9.85 -17.56 -2.31
C ASP A 145 -10.12 -16.88 -0.96
N TYR A 146 -9.34 -15.85 -0.63
CA TYR A 146 -9.47 -15.11 0.64
C TYR A 146 -10.79 -14.34 0.76
N GLN A 147 -11.40 -14.00 -0.39
CA GLN A 147 -12.71 -13.36 -0.47
C GLN A 147 -13.88 -14.34 -0.40
N SER A 148 -13.63 -15.64 -0.61
CA SER A 148 -14.65 -16.69 -0.53
C SER A 148 -15.09 -17.00 0.91
N ASP A 149 -16.06 -17.92 1.06
CA ASP A 149 -16.50 -18.42 2.36
C ASP A 149 -15.58 -19.51 2.93
N ALA A 150 -14.62 -20.01 2.13
CA ALA A 150 -13.64 -20.98 2.57
C ALA A 150 -12.58 -20.38 3.53
N TYR A 151 -12.55 -19.04 3.67
CA TYR A 151 -11.58 -18.32 4.49
C TYR A 151 -12.28 -17.39 5.48
N ALA A 152 -11.76 -17.33 6.70
CA ALA A 152 -12.13 -16.26 7.62
C ALA A 152 -11.76 -14.91 7.01
N LYS A 153 -12.73 -13.97 7.02
CA LYS A 153 -12.51 -12.59 6.57
C LYS A 153 -11.37 -11.97 7.37
N SER A 154 -10.44 -11.36 6.66
CA SER A 154 -9.28 -10.69 7.20
C SER A 154 -8.73 -9.71 6.19
N GLU A 155 -8.07 -8.69 6.71
CA GLU A 155 -7.39 -7.66 5.97
C GLU A 155 -5.85 -7.78 6.09
N TRP A 156 -5.33 -8.84 6.74
CA TRP A 156 -3.91 -8.96 7.15
C TRP A 156 -3.10 -10.01 6.39
N ARG A 157 -3.61 -10.57 5.29
CA ARG A 157 -2.86 -11.51 4.44
C ARG A 157 -2.01 -10.77 3.42
N HIS A 158 -0.95 -10.12 3.91
CA HIS A 158 -0.12 -9.22 3.14
C HIS A 158 0.84 -9.98 2.20
N GLY A 159 1.29 -9.29 1.14
CA GLY A 159 2.35 -9.78 0.27
C GLY A 159 3.70 -9.75 0.98
N LEU A 160 4.26 -8.55 1.16
CA LEU A 160 5.50 -8.32 1.89
C LEU A 160 5.25 -7.62 3.21
N VAL A 161 5.86 -8.12 4.28
CA VAL A 161 5.77 -7.53 5.62
C VAL A 161 7.15 -7.18 6.14
N PHE A 162 7.31 -5.95 6.63
CA PHE A 162 8.47 -5.51 7.39
C PHE A 162 8.00 -4.95 8.73
N SER A 163 8.48 -5.51 9.84
CA SER A 163 8.14 -5.06 11.20
C SER A 163 9.39 -4.70 11.98
N GLY A 164 9.59 -3.41 12.25
CA GLY A 164 10.77 -2.91 12.98
C GLY A 164 12.10 -3.26 12.32
N CYS A 165 12.15 -3.25 10.98
CA CYS A 165 13.36 -3.55 10.21
C CYS A 165 14.19 -2.27 9.96
N ARG A 166 15.47 -2.42 9.60
CA ARG A 166 16.31 -1.29 9.18
C ARG A 166 17.09 -1.60 7.91
N ASP A 167 17.37 -0.57 7.12
CA ASP A 167 18.20 -0.69 5.91
C ASP A 167 17.60 -1.70 4.93
N VAL A 168 16.40 -1.37 4.44
CA VAL A 168 15.56 -2.24 3.59
C VAL A 168 15.43 -1.69 2.18
N LEU A 169 15.61 -2.55 1.18
CA LEU A 169 15.34 -2.26 -0.22
C LEU A 169 14.27 -3.22 -0.78
N VAL A 170 13.20 -2.68 -1.35
CA VAL A 170 12.24 -3.42 -2.18
C VAL A 170 12.23 -2.80 -3.56
N GLN A 171 12.55 -3.58 -4.61
CA GLN A 171 12.75 -2.98 -5.94
C GLN A 171 12.38 -3.88 -7.12
N ASP A 172 11.78 -3.32 -8.16
CA ASP A 172 11.56 -4.00 -9.45
C ASP A 172 10.70 -5.27 -9.35
N LEU A 173 9.56 -5.16 -8.64
CA LEU A 173 8.63 -6.27 -8.40
C LEU A 173 7.20 -5.87 -8.75
N THR A 174 6.39 -6.85 -9.15
CA THR A 174 4.93 -6.77 -9.07
C THR A 174 4.44 -7.58 -7.88
N ILE A 175 3.62 -6.98 -7.02
CA ILE A 175 2.97 -7.62 -5.87
C ILE A 175 1.46 -7.52 -6.07
N GLU A 176 0.81 -8.66 -6.28
CA GLU A 176 -0.58 -8.67 -6.75
C GLU A 176 -1.47 -9.71 -6.08
N GLN A 177 -2.76 -9.41 -6.08
CA GLN A 177 -3.82 -10.31 -5.60
C GLN A 177 -3.57 -10.81 -4.16
N THR A 178 -3.02 -9.94 -3.29
CA THR A 178 -2.87 -10.24 -1.86
C THR A 178 -4.23 -10.26 -1.16
N GLY A 179 -4.31 -10.93 -0.01
CA GLY A 179 -5.52 -10.95 0.83
C GLY A 179 -5.60 -9.80 1.84
N GLY A 180 -4.57 -8.97 1.90
CA GLY A 180 -4.50 -7.72 2.65
C GLY A 180 -3.82 -6.67 1.79
N ASP A 181 -2.74 -6.10 2.33
CA ASP A 181 -1.92 -5.09 1.64
C ASP A 181 -0.87 -5.72 0.73
N GLY A 182 -0.39 -4.97 -0.26
CA GLY A 182 0.77 -5.37 -1.07
C GLY A 182 2.04 -5.37 -0.23
N ILE A 183 2.37 -4.22 0.37
CA ILE A 183 3.49 -4.06 1.30
C ILE A 183 2.97 -3.46 2.60
N TYR A 184 3.38 -4.02 3.73
CA TYR A 184 3.04 -3.54 5.06
C TYR A 184 4.31 -3.20 5.88
N LEU A 185 4.41 -1.95 6.33
CA LEU A 185 5.49 -1.44 7.18
C LEU A 185 4.99 -1.23 8.62
N GLY A 186 5.03 -2.29 9.42
CA GLY A 186 4.59 -2.32 10.82
C GLY A 186 5.67 -1.94 11.84
N ALA A 187 5.27 -1.70 13.09
CA ALA A 187 6.21 -1.55 14.20
C ALA A 187 6.55 -2.92 14.84
N SER A 188 7.72 -3.01 15.47
CA SER A 188 8.03 -4.04 16.47
C SER A 188 8.01 -3.42 17.87
N SER A 189 7.49 -4.16 18.85
CA SER A 189 7.59 -3.77 20.27
C SER A 189 9.03 -3.74 20.79
N LYS A 190 9.97 -4.39 20.11
CA LYS A 190 11.38 -4.50 20.50
C LYS A 190 12.27 -3.49 19.78
N THR A 191 12.14 -3.37 18.45
CA THR A 191 13.04 -2.52 17.64
C THR A 191 12.38 -1.20 17.19
N GLY A 192 11.07 -1.05 17.40
CA GLY A 192 10.31 0.17 17.11
C GLY A 192 9.91 0.28 15.63
N PRO A 193 10.01 1.48 15.01
CA PRO A 193 9.62 1.71 13.63
C PRO A 193 10.59 1.05 12.64
N ASN A 194 10.16 0.95 11.37
CA ASN A 194 11.11 0.66 10.29
C ASN A 194 12.02 1.87 10.05
N ARG A 195 13.29 1.66 9.73
CA ARG A 195 14.25 2.75 9.47
C ARG A 195 14.98 2.57 8.15
N ASN A 196 15.20 3.66 7.41
CA ASN A 196 15.96 3.64 6.16
C ASN A 196 15.40 2.61 5.17
N VAL A 197 14.17 2.84 4.71
CA VAL A 197 13.46 1.94 3.81
C VAL A 197 13.34 2.59 2.43
N VAL A 198 13.68 1.85 1.38
CA VAL A 198 13.49 2.24 -0.01
C VAL A 198 12.56 1.24 -0.70
N ILE A 199 11.44 1.73 -1.23
CA ILE A 199 10.53 0.98 -2.09
C ILE A 199 10.54 1.66 -3.45
N ARG A 200 11.06 1.00 -4.48
CA ARG A 200 11.29 1.63 -5.78
C ARG A 200 10.78 0.78 -6.94
N ARG A 201 10.05 1.40 -7.87
CA ARG A 201 9.56 0.73 -9.09
C ARG A 201 8.82 -0.58 -8.77
N VAL A 202 7.94 -0.54 -7.78
CA VAL A 202 7.04 -1.64 -7.44
C VAL A 202 5.66 -1.39 -8.04
N ASP A 203 5.02 -2.43 -8.56
CA ASP A 203 3.60 -2.43 -8.97
C ASP A 203 2.78 -3.20 -7.94
N CYS A 204 2.05 -2.48 -7.09
CA CYS A 204 1.04 -3.08 -6.21
C CYS A 204 -0.30 -3.09 -6.95
N ASN A 205 -0.73 -4.26 -7.41
CA ASN A 205 -1.86 -4.38 -8.34
C ASN A 205 -2.95 -5.32 -7.81
N GLY A 206 -4.17 -4.78 -7.69
CA GLY A 206 -5.34 -5.62 -7.40
C GLY A 206 -5.36 -6.21 -6.00
N ASN A 207 -4.69 -5.59 -5.02
CA ASN A 207 -4.64 -6.08 -3.64
C ASN A 207 -5.99 -5.90 -2.93
N HIS A 208 -6.19 -6.62 -1.83
CA HIS A 208 -7.50 -6.68 -1.17
C HIS A 208 -7.80 -5.45 -0.32
N ARG A 209 -6.81 -4.95 0.41
CA ARG A 209 -7.00 -3.84 1.36
C ARG A 209 -6.30 -2.57 0.88
N GLN A 210 -4.97 -2.55 0.80
CA GLN A 210 -4.18 -1.42 0.28
C GLN A 210 -3.10 -1.85 -0.73
N GLY A 211 -2.55 -0.90 -1.50
CA GLY A 211 -1.29 -1.12 -2.21
C GLY A 211 -0.10 -1.16 -1.25
N ILE A 212 0.07 -0.11 -0.43
CA ILE A 212 1.09 -0.02 0.62
C ILE A 212 0.46 0.55 1.90
N SER A 213 0.70 -0.07 3.05
CA SER A 213 0.39 0.48 4.37
C SER A 213 1.66 0.84 5.14
N VAL A 214 1.72 2.07 5.63
CA VAL A 214 2.83 2.59 6.45
C VAL A 214 2.31 2.90 7.85
N ILE A 215 2.59 2.00 8.79
CA ILE A 215 2.20 2.16 10.20
C ILE A 215 3.26 2.98 10.93
N SER A 216 4.53 2.60 10.76
CA SER A 216 5.63 3.14 11.55
C SER A 216 6.94 3.09 10.78
N ALA A 217 7.42 4.24 10.33
CA ALA A 217 8.64 4.41 9.55
C ALA A 217 9.37 5.74 9.82
N GLU A 218 10.70 5.69 9.76
CA GLU A 218 11.61 6.83 9.82
C GLU A 218 12.61 6.74 8.66
N ASN A 219 12.76 7.81 7.88
CA ASN A 219 13.54 7.83 6.63
C ASN A 219 13.04 6.78 5.61
N LEU A 220 11.84 7.02 5.09
CA LEU A 220 11.21 6.18 4.09
C LEU A 220 11.20 6.89 2.73
N LEU A 221 11.65 6.19 1.68
CA LEU A 221 11.52 6.62 0.29
C LEU A 221 10.67 5.61 -0.48
N ILE A 222 9.52 6.04 -0.98
CA ILE A 222 8.72 5.31 -1.96
C ILE A 222 8.80 6.07 -3.27
N GLU A 223 9.34 5.45 -4.32
CA GLU A 223 9.50 6.14 -5.59
C GLU A 223 9.17 5.32 -6.82
N GLU A 224 8.58 6.01 -7.80
CA GLU A 224 8.25 5.43 -9.10
C GLU A 224 7.35 4.21 -8.97
N CYS A 225 6.43 4.12 -7.99
CA CYS A 225 5.54 2.97 -7.80
C CYS A 225 4.20 3.13 -8.54
N LEU A 226 3.59 2.01 -8.93
CA LEU A 226 2.18 1.94 -9.34
C LEU A 226 1.38 1.34 -8.18
N LEU A 227 0.28 1.98 -7.81
CA LEU A 227 -0.56 1.62 -6.68
C LEU A 227 -2.02 1.55 -7.15
N ARG A 228 -2.45 0.39 -7.65
CA ARG A 228 -3.61 0.35 -8.54
C ARG A 228 -4.56 -0.81 -8.34
N HIS A 229 -5.81 -0.55 -8.70
CA HIS A 229 -6.91 -1.52 -8.74
C HIS A 229 -7.21 -2.20 -7.39
N THR A 230 -6.84 -1.57 -6.27
CA THR A 230 -7.16 -2.09 -4.94
C THR A 230 -8.67 -2.19 -4.74
N GLU A 231 -9.15 -3.38 -4.34
CA GLU A 231 -10.59 -3.66 -4.17
C GLU A 231 -10.83 -4.79 -3.17
N GLY A 232 -11.68 -4.57 -2.17
CA GLY A 232 -11.95 -5.57 -1.14
C GLY A 232 -12.37 -4.94 0.18
N THR A 233 -11.47 -4.90 1.15
CA THR A 233 -11.71 -4.32 2.48
C THR A 233 -11.28 -2.85 2.51
N ALA A 234 -12.13 -1.98 3.06
CA ALA A 234 -11.80 -0.56 3.27
C ALA A 234 -10.45 -0.41 4.01
N PRO A 235 -9.61 0.59 3.68
CA PRO A 235 -9.93 1.75 2.81
C PRO A 235 -9.91 1.51 1.30
N GLN A 236 -9.33 0.42 0.79
CA GLN A 236 -9.22 0.15 -0.65
C GLN A 236 -8.37 1.18 -1.42
N ALA A 237 -7.38 1.77 -0.76
CA ALA A 237 -6.52 2.83 -1.23
C ALA A 237 -5.26 2.35 -1.98
N GLY A 238 -4.64 3.26 -2.72
CA GLY A 238 -3.32 3.04 -3.31
C GLY A 238 -2.23 2.95 -2.23
N ILE A 239 -2.17 3.94 -1.35
CA ILE A 239 -1.29 3.96 -0.18
C ILE A 239 -2.01 4.55 1.03
N ASP A 240 -1.65 4.07 2.22
CA ASP A 240 -2.14 4.60 3.48
C ASP A 240 -1.04 4.77 4.53
N PHE A 241 -0.97 5.97 5.11
CA PHE A 241 -0.18 6.25 6.30
C PHE A 241 -1.10 6.17 7.52
N GLU A 242 -1.15 4.98 8.12
CA GLU A 242 -2.13 4.59 9.15
C GLU A 242 -1.45 4.01 10.41
N PRO A 243 -0.81 4.85 11.24
CA PRO A 243 -0.33 4.48 12.56
C PRO A 243 -1.37 3.72 13.37
N ASN A 244 -0.93 2.75 14.19
CA ASN A 244 -1.81 1.97 15.06
C ASN A 244 -1.70 2.38 16.53
N HIS A 245 -0.69 3.18 16.88
CA HIS A 245 -0.45 3.64 18.24
C HIS A 245 0.21 5.03 18.26
N TRP A 246 0.02 5.79 19.34
CA TRP A 246 0.56 7.16 19.46
C TRP A 246 2.09 7.23 19.50
N THR A 247 2.76 6.11 19.75
CA THR A 247 4.22 5.99 19.72
C THR A 247 4.78 5.62 18.34
N ASP A 248 3.91 5.33 17.38
CA ASP A 248 4.33 5.12 16.00
C ASP A 248 4.91 6.40 15.40
N VAL A 249 5.74 6.24 14.38
CA VAL A 249 6.53 7.32 13.81
C VAL A 249 6.27 7.41 12.31
N LEU A 250 6.03 8.62 11.81
CA LEU A 250 5.95 8.93 10.39
C LEU A 250 6.90 10.10 10.10
N VAL A 251 8.21 9.86 10.14
CA VAL A 251 9.23 10.92 10.06
C VAL A 251 10.06 10.74 8.80
N HIS A 252 10.16 11.81 8.01
CA HIS A 252 10.88 11.84 6.74
C HIS A 252 10.41 10.74 5.78
N CYS A 253 9.09 10.70 5.54
CA CYS A 253 8.48 9.80 4.58
C CYS A 253 8.26 10.52 3.25
N VAL A 254 9.04 10.17 2.23
CA VAL A 254 8.96 10.76 0.89
C VAL A 254 8.31 9.77 -0.06
N VAL A 255 7.24 10.19 -0.72
CA VAL A 255 6.59 9.48 -1.83
C VAL A 255 6.76 10.32 -3.08
N ARG A 256 7.48 9.82 -4.09
CA ARG A 256 7.75 10.62 -5.29
C ARG A 256 7.58 9.88 -6.61
N ARG A 257 7.09 10.59 -7.63
CA ARG A 257 6.88 10.03 -8.98
C ARG A 257 6.01 8.76 -8.99
N CYS A 258 5.08 8.65 -8.04
CA CYS A 258 4.17 7.51 -7.93
C CYS A 258 2.83 7.81 -8.61
N LEU A 259 2.15 6.75 -9.04
CA LEU A 259 0.79 6.80 -9.60
C LEU A 259 -0.13 5.91 -8.75
N ALA A 260 -1.19 6.51 -8.20
CA ALA A 260 -2.29 5.77 -7.61
C ALA A 260 -3.52 5.84 -8.54
N GLU A 261 -3.94 4.70 -9.10
CA GLU A 261 -5.02 4.69 -10.10
C GLU A 261 -6.05 3.57 -9.96
N GLY A 262 -7.30 3.89 -10.29
CA GLY A 262 -8.37 2.90 -10.41
C GLY A 262 -8.69 2.15 -9.11
N ASN A 263 -8.29 2.69 -7.96
CA ASN A 263 -8.57 2.09 -6.66
C ASN A 263 -10.04 2.33 -6.28
N LYS A 264 -10.66 1.37 -5.59
CA LYS A 264 -12.03 1.52 -5.09
C LYS A 264 -12.13 2.46 -3.87
N GLY A 265 -11.00 2.82 -3.28
CA GLY A 265 -10.83 3.81 -2.23
C GLY A 265 -10.15 5.09 -2.72
N THR A 266 -9.39 5.70 -1.82
CA THR A 266 -8.57 6.91 -2.05
C THR A 266 -7.28 6.60 -2.83
N GLY A 267 -6.75 7.56 -3.60
CA GLY A 267 -5.39 7.43 -4.15
C GLY A 267 -4.32 7.40 -3.05
N TYR A 268 -4.19 8.51 -2.31
CA TYR A 268 -3.25 8.70 -1.20
C TYR A 268 -4.00 8.98 0.11
N GLN A 269 -4.05 8.00 0.99
CA GLN A 269 -4.65 8.11 2.32
C GLN A 269 -3.58 8.49 3.36
N ILE A 270 -3.90 9.46 4.22
CA ILE A 270 -3.06 9.89 5.34
C ILE A 270 -3.96 9.89 6.58
N CYS A 271 -3.90 8.81 7.35
CA CYS A 271 -4.83 8.54 8.44
C CYS A 271 -4.12 8.43 9.81
N PRO A 272 -3.44 9.49 10.31
CA PRO A 272 -2.73 9.47 11.59
C PRO A 272 -3.67 9.59 12.81
N GLN A 273 -4.86 8.97 12.75
CA GLN A 273 -5.88 9.06 13.81
C GLN A 273 -5.43 8.47 15.15
N TYR A 274 -4.44 7.58 15.15
CA TYR A 274 -3.86 7.03 16.38
C TYR A 274 -2.62 7.80 16.88
N LEU A 275 -2.10 8.77 16.12
CA LEU A 275 -1.10 9.70 16.62
C LEU A 275 -1.76 10.82 17.44
N SER A 276 -0.94 11.53 18.22
CA SER A 276 -1.41 12.63 19.05
C SER A 276 -0.42 13.78 19.15
N SER A 277 -0.77 14.86 19.85
CA SER A 277 0.16 15.97 20.12
C SER A 277 1.44 15.54 20.88
N ARG A 278 1.44 14.34 21.47
CA ARG A 278 2.61 13.73 22.14
C ARG A 278 3.49 12.91 21.19
N SER A 279 2.96 12.55 20.03
CA SER A 279 3.72 11.83 19.01
C SER A 279 4.85 12.71 18.48
N LYS A 280 5.89 12.07 17.93
CA LYS A 280 6.88 12.81 17.16
C LYS A 280 6.17 13.52 15.99
N PRO A 281 6.47 14.81 15.72
CA PRO A 281 5.85 15.52 14.61
C PRO A 281 6.05 14.76 13.30
N MET A 282 4.96 14.46 12.60
CA MET A 282 5.06 13.70 11.36
C MET A 282 5.62 14.58 10.22
N SER A 283 6.29 13.97 9.26
CA SER A 283 6.78 14.68 8.06
C SER A 283 6.65 13.78 6.83
N ILE A 284 5.62 14.06 6.04
CA ILE A 284 5.27 13.33 4.83
C ILE A 284 5.38 14.29 3.63
N TYR A 285 6.03 13.81 2.57
CA TYR A 285 6.27 14.57 1.34
C TYR A 285 5.70 13.77 0.17
N LEU A 286 4.74 14.35 -0.56
CA LEU A 286 4.24 13.83 -1.82
C LEU A 286 4.78 14.71 -2.95
N GLU A 287 5.64 14.16 -3.80
CA GLU A 287 6.36 14.93 -4.83
C GLU A 287 6.16 14.34 -6.23
N ASP A 288 5.67 15.12 -7.18
CA ASP A 288 5.50 14.65 -8.57
C ASP A 288 4.59 13.40 -8.67
N CYS A 289 3.60 13.31 -7.78
CA CYS A 289 2.69 12.18 -7.66
C CYS A 289 1.37 12.44 -8.40
N VAL A 290 0.72 11.37 -8.85
CA VAL A 290 -0.56 11.41 -9.57
C VAL A 290 -1.57 10.50 -8.88
N SER A 291 -2.75 11.04 -8.61
CA SER A 291 -3.95 10.27 -8.31
C SER A 291 -4.92 10.36 -9.48
N ARG A 292 -5.41 9.22 -9.96
CA ARG A 292 -6.31 9.19 -11.12
C ARG A 292 -7.41 8.14 -11.04
N ASN A 293 -8.63 8.51 -11.39
CA ASN A 293 -9.74 7.57 -11.56
C ASN A 293 -9.99 6.69 -10.31
N ASN A 294 -9.63 7.16 -9.11
CA ASN A 294 -9.97 6.44 -7.89
C ASN A 294 -11.43 6.73 -7.52
N ARG A 295 -12.11 5.80 -6.86
CA ARG A 295 -13.53 5.97 -6.54
C ARG A 295 -13.78 6.97 -5.42
N GLN A 296 -12.79 7.23 -4.56
CA GLN A 296 -12.87 8.23 -3.50
C GLN A 296 -11.95 9.42 -3.79
N HIS A 297 -11.24 9.91 -2.78
CA HIS A 297 -10.44 11.13 -2.86
C HIS A 297 -9.13 10.93 -3.63
N GLY A 298 -8.57 12.04 -4.13
CA GLY A 298 -7.18 12.04 -4.60
C GLY A 298 -6.20 11.92 -3.43
N ILE A 299 -6.31 12.86 -2.49
CA ILE A 299 -5.64 12.87 -1.20
C ILE A 299 -6.71 13.00 -0.11
N HIS A 300 -6.65 12.15 0.90
CA HIS A 300 -7.50 12.28 2.08
C HIS A 300 -6.68 12.18 3.35
N MET A 301 -6.69 13.28 4.11
CA MET A 301 -6.10 13.37 5.43
C MET A 301 -7.19 13.33 6.49
N CYS A 302 -7.04 12.43 7.47
CA CYS A 302 -7.96 12.29 8.60
C CYS A 302 -7.16 12.18 9.90
N THR A 303 -7.17 13.22 10.72
CA THR A 303 -6.46 13.25 12.01
C THR A 303 -7.38 12.87 13.16
N ALA A 304 -6.79 12.63 14.34
CA ALA A 304 -7.56 12.40 15.56
C ALA A 304 -8.42 13.63 15.91
N GLN A 305 -9.70 13.43 16.23
CA GLN A 305 -10.61 14.54 16.53
C GLN A 305 -10.30 15.28 17.84
N GLN A 306 -9.73 14.60 18.84
CA GLN A 306 -9.53 15.18 20.18
C GLN A 306 -8.12 15.75 20.35
N ASP A 307 -7.12 15.00 19.90
CA ASP A 307 -5.71 15.30 20.13
C ASP A 307 -4.92 15.00 18.86
N ALA A 308 -5.04 15.87 17.85
CA ALA A 308 -4.35 15.70 16.56
C ALA A 308 -2.82 15.86 16.70
N PRO A 309 -2.02 15.10 15.94
CA PRO A 309 -0.56 15.27 15.90
C PRO A 309 -0.14 16.56 15.22
N GLY A 310 1.01 17.11 15.62
CA GLY A 310 1.69 18.14 14.85
C GLY A 310 2.49 17.56 13.68
N GLY A 311 2.99 18.41 12.80
CA GLY A 311 3.89 17.99 11.72
C GLY A 311 3.66 18.71 10.41
N LEU A 312 4.12 18.09 9.33
CA LEU A 312 4.06 18.60 7.97
C LEU A 312 3.56 17.51 7.00
N LEU A 313 2.54 17.84 6.22
CA LEU A 313 2.19 17.18 4.98
C LEU A 313 2.48 18.15 3.83
N ARG A 314 3.56 17.92 3.09
CA ARG A 314 3.93 18.73 1.93
C ARG A 314 3.57 18.00 0.64
N ILE A 315 2.74 18.62 -0.17
CA ILE A 315 2.20 18.11 -1.43
C ILE A 315 2.71 19.04 -2.54
N ALA A 316 3.63 18.57 -3.36
CA ALA A 316 4.29 19.38 -4.38
C ALA A 316 4.18 18.72 -5.76
N ARG A 317 3.77 19.50 -6.77
CA ARG A 317 3.63 19.04 -8.16
C ARG A 317 2.72 17.81 -8.27
N PHE A 318 1.66 17.81 -7.47
CA PHE A 318 0.68 16.73 -7.42
C PHE A 318 -0.42 16.94 -8.46
N VAL A 319 -0.91 15.87 -9.06
CA VAL A 319 -2.09 15.90 -9.94
C VAL A 319 -3.16 14.95 -9.40
N SER A 320 -4.34 15.46 -9.07
CA SER A 320 -5.56 14.65 -8.91
C SER A 320 -6.41 14.83 -10.16
N GLU A 321 -6.80 13.73 -10.80
CA GLU A 321 -7.52 13.73 -12.07
C GLU A 321 -8.65 12.70 -12.04
N ASN A 322 -9.91 13.15 -12.24
CA ASN A 322 -11.08 12.27 -12.32
C ASN A 322 -11.30 11.37 -11.09
N ASP A 323 -10.77 11.76 -9.92
CA ASP A 323 -11.08 11.07 -8.66
C ASP A 323 -12.55 11.31 -8.29
N GLY A 324 -13.22 10.27 -7.78
CA GLY A 324 -14.66 10.22 -7.57
C GLY A 324 -15.17 11.15 -6.47
N MET A 325 -14.30 11.56 -5.55
CA MET A 325 -14.55 12.56 -4.51
C MET A 325 -13.53 13.71 -4.61
N ALA A 326 -13.37 14.49 -3.53
CA ALA A 326 -12.46 15.63 -3.50
C ALA A 326 -11.02 15.25 -3.89
N GLY A 327 -10.35 16.12 -4.66
CA GLY A 327 -8.93 15.95 -4.96
C GLY A 327 -8.04 16.17 -3.74
N LEU A 328 -8.44 17.09 -2.85
CA LEU A 328 -7.89 17.23 -1.50
C LEU A 328 -9.02 17.21 -0.47
N SER A 329 -8.97 16.27 0.46
CA SER A 329 -9.82 16.23 1.66
C SER A 329 -8.95 16.36 2.91
N SER A 330 -9.26 17.33 3.77
CA SER A 330 -8.68 17.45 5.11
C SER A 330 -9.79 17.37 6.16
N GLN A 331 -9.75 16.34 7.00
CA GLN A 331 -10.76 16.12 8.03
C GLN A 331 -10.12 16.13 9.42
N PHE A 332 -10.78 16.87 10.32
CA PHE A 332 -10.49 16.94 11.74
C PHE A 332 -9.12 17.53 12.13
N ASN A 333 -8.41 18.16 11.19
CA ASN A 333 -7.13 18.80 11.45
C ASN A 333 -7.33 20.22 12.00
N PRO A 334 -7.03 20.49 13.28
CA PRO A 334 -7.10 21.85 13.81
C PRO A 334 -5.98 22.72 13.24
N TRP A 335 -6.19 24.04 13.28
CA TRP A 335 -5.26 25.04 12.75
C TRP A 335 -3.84 25.03 13.35
N ASP A 336 -3.64 24.38 14.50
CA ASP A 336 -2.36 24.30 15.21
C ASP A 336 -1.73 22.90 15.19
N ALA A 337 -2.26 21.98 14.38
CA ALA A 337 -1.77 20.60 14.26
C ALA A 337 -0.92 20.41 12.99
N VAL A 338 -1.30 19.49 12.10
CA VAL A 338 -0.53 19.20 10.89
C VAL A 338 -0.59 20.39 9.96
N ARG A 339 0.57 20.92 9.58
CA ARG A 339 0.68 21.89 8.50
C ARG A 339 0.54 21.18 7.16
N ILE A 340 -0.45 21.58 6.36
CA ILE A 340 -0.65 21.08 5.00
C ILE A 340 -0.16 22.15 4.02
N GLU A 341 0.82 21.82 3.20
CA GLU A 341 1.30 22.69 2.12
C GLU A 341 0.98 22.05 0.78
N MET A 342 0.19 22.70 -0.06
CA MET A 342 -0.08 22.26 -1.43
C MET A 342 0.53 23.26 -2.42
N ILE A 343 1.47 22.79 -3.22
CA ILE A 343 2.38 23.62 -4.00
C ILE A 343 2.40 23.13 -5.45
N ASP A 344 2.24 24.04 -6.42
CA ASP A 344 2.38 23.74 -7.86
C ASP A 344 1.53 22.56 -8.32
N SER A 345 0.33 22.41 -7.77
CA SER A 345 -0.48 21.20 -7.90
C SER A 345 -1.78 21.46 -8.65
N VAL A 346 -2.32 20.43 -9.28
CA VAL A 346 -3.52 20.49 -10.12
C VAL A 346 -4.58 19.54 -9.57
N LEU A 347 -5.75 20.09 -9.30
CA LEU A 347 -6.98 19.34 -9.01
C LEU A 347 -7.90 19.49 -10.22
N ARG A 348 -8.04 18.44 -11.02
CA ARG A 348 -8.80 18.48 -12.27
C ARG A 348 -9.91 17.44 -12.23
N ASP A 349 -11.11 17.90 -12.56
CA ASP A 349 -12.25 16.98 -12.79
C ASP A 349 -12.55 16.07 -11.58
N CYS A 350 -12.22 16.53 -10.38
CA CYS A 350 -12.50 15.82 -9.14
C CYS A 350 -13.99 15.90 -8.78
N ALA A 351 -14.53 14.83 -8.21
CA ALA A 351 -15.90 14.79 -7.68
C ALA A 351 -17.00 15.16 -8.68
N ARG A 352 -16.79 14.94 -9.99
CA ARG A 352 -17.74 15.39 -11.03
C ARG A 352 -19.14 14.78 -10.93
N GLN A 353 -19.23 13.57 -10.37
CA GLN A 353 -20.49 12.83 -10.20
C GLN A 353 -20.96 12.83 -8.74
N ASP A 354 -20.25 13.50 -7.84
CA ASP A 354 -20.58 13.55 -6.42
C ASP A 354 -21.27 14.89 -6.08
N ALA A 355 -22.44 14.80 -5.45
CA ALA A 355 -23.24 15.98 -5.08
C ALA A 355 -22.77 16.63 -3.77
N PHE A 356 -21.98 15.94 -2.96
CA PHE A 356 -21.55 16.40 -1.65
C PHE A 356 -20.15 17.01 -1.72
N PHE A 357 -19.20 16.33 -2.34
CA PHE A 357 -17.80 16.74 -2.37
C PHE A 357 -17.52 17.67 -3.57
N PRO A 358 -16.86 18.82 -3.34
CA PRO A 358 -16.20 19.58 -4.40
C PRO A 358 -14.71 19.17 -4.52
N PRO A 359 -13.91 19.79 -5.42
CA PRO A 359 -12.49 19.52 -5.52
C PRO A 359 -11.68 19.65 -4.21
N ILE A 360 -12.03 20.58 -3.33
CA ILE A 360 -11.38 20.75 -2.01
C ILE A 360 -12.42 20.64 -0.89
N PHE A 361 -12.25 19.67 0.00
CA PHE A 361 -13.10 19.48 1.15
C PHE A 361 -12.34 19.66 2.46
N VAL A 362 -12.87 20.49 3.35
CA VAL A 362 -12.32 20.67 4.70
C VAL A 362 -13.42 20.41 5.73
N GLN A 363 -13.19 19.46 6.62
CA GLN A 363 -14.05 19.21 7.78
C GLN A 363 -13.37 19.70 9.05
N GLY A 364 -14.06 20.59 9.77
CA GLY A 364 -13.63 21.11 11.05
C GLY A 364 -13.61 20.06 12.15
N VAL A 365 -13.08 20.43 13.30
CA VAL A 365 -12.97 19.57 14.48
C VAL A 365 -14.17 19.79 15.39
N HIS A 366 -14.58 18.77 16.16
CA HIS A 366 -15.64 18.90 17.17
C HIS A 366 -15.10 19.57 18.44
N SER A 367 -14.49 20.75 18.31
CA SER A 367 -13.88 21.52 19.39
C SER A 367 -14.31 22.99 19.33
N ASP A 368 -14.65 23.57 20.48
CA ASP A 368 -15.09 24.97 20.59
C ASP A 368 -13.92 25.98 20.52
N HIS A 369 -12.67 25.50 20.63
CA HIS A 369 -11.49 26.38 20.77
C HIS A 369 -10.39 26.09 19.74
N ARG A 370 -10.57 25.07 18.90
CA ARG A 370 -9.59 24.65 17.89
C ARG A 370 -10.30 24.42 16.54
N PRO A 371 -10.66 25.49 15.80
CA PRO A 371 -11.23 25.35 14.47
C PRO A 371 -10.29 24.59 13.54
N GLY A 372 -10.87 24.01 12.47
CA GLY A 372 -10.09 23.32 11.44
C GLY A 372 -9.16 24.30 10.70
N GLY A 373 -8.04 23.82 10.16
CA GLY A 373 -7.11 24.74 9.50
C GLY A 373 -5.73 24.22 9.15
N ASN A 374 -4.78 25.17 9.09
CA ASN A 374 -3.35 24.97 8.78
C ASN A 374 -3.10 24.45 7.36
N ILE A 375 -3.76 25.08 6.37
CA ILE A 375 -3.72 24.65 4.97
C ILE A 375 -3.26 25.80 4.10
N HIS A 376 -2.17 25.59 3.36
CA HIS A 376 -1.49 26.64 2.63
C HIS A 376 -1.36 26.28 1.15
N PHE A 377 -1.91 27.13 0.29
CA PHE A 377 -1.93 26.93 -1.15
C PHE A 377 -0.92 27.83 -1.84
N THR A 378 -0.04 27.25 -2.66
CA THR A 378 0.90 28.01 -3.49
C THR A 378 0.76 27.55 -4.94
N ARG A 379 0.18 28.39 -5.80
CA ARG A 379 -0.04 28.08 -7.22
C ARG A 379 -0.78 26.76 -7.43
N VAL A 380 -1.91 26.61 -6.76
CA VAL A 380 -2.78 25.42 -6.92
C VAL A 380 -3.84 25.72 -7.96
N VAL A 381 -3.89 24.90 -9.01
CA VAL A 381 -4.90 25.01 -10.06
C VAL A 381 -6.07 24.10 -9.71
N VAL A 382 -7.28 24.66 -9.65
CA VAL A 382 -8.51 23.88 -9.60
C VAL A 382 -9.20 24.03 -10.95
N GLN A 383 -9.26 22.95 -11.72
CA GLN A 383 -9.97 22.89 -12.99
C GLN A 383 -11.31 22.17 -12.78
N ASP A 384 -12.39 22.94 -12.74
CA ASP A 384 -13.75 22.44 -12.52
C ASP A 384 -14.76 23.26 -13.34
N ASP A 385 -15.23 22.65 -14.44
CA ASP A 385 -16.21 23.24 -15.35
C ASP A 385 -17.65 23.21 -14.78
N ILE A 386 -17.87 22.54 -13.65
CA ILE A 386 -19.16 22.52 -12.97
C ILE A 386 -19.34 23.85 -12.22
N ASP A 387 -20.49 24.49 -12.42
CA ASP A 387 -20.84 25.72 -11.69
C ASP A 387 -21.24 25.40 -10.24
N ARG A 388 -20.23 25.28 -9.38
CA ARG A 388 -20.36 25.00 -7.93
C ARG A 388 -19.21 25.62 -7.14
N PRO A 389 -19.29 25.70 -5.80
CA PRO A 389 -18.12 26.02 -4.98
C PRO A 389 -17.03 24.97 -5.18
N PHE A 390 -15.78 25.40 -5.40
CA PHE A 390 -14.65 24.48 -5.49
C PHE A 390 -14.10 24.05 -4.13
N LEU A 391 -14.43 24.80 -3.08
CA LEU A 391 -14.08 24.53 -1.69
C LEU A 391 -15.36 24.44 -0.85
N ARG A 392 -15.49 23.38 -0.05
CA ARG A 392 -16.57 23.21 0.92
C ARG A 392 -16.00 23.03 2.32
N ILE A 393 -16.60 23.76 3.26
CA ILE A 393 -16.29 23.69 4.68
C ILE A 393 -17.46 22.97 5.37
N SER A 394 -17.16 21.86 6.05
CA SER A 394 -18.10 21.20 6.94
C SER A 394 -17.68 21.43 8.38
N ASP A 395 -18.28 22.41 9.03
CA ASP A 395 -17.95 22.77 10.40
C ASP A 395 -19.21 22.72 11.29
N PRO A 396 -19.40 21.62 12.05
CA PRO A 396 -20.60 21.41 12.85
C PRO A 396 -20.72 22.39 14.04
N LYS A 397 -19.63 23.06 14.44
CA LYS A 397 -19.65 24.03 15.55
C LYS A 397 -19.78 25.47 15.08
N GLY A 398 -19.57 25.74 13.78
CA GLY A 398 -19.66 27.08 13.20
C GLY A 398 -18.53 28.03 13.63
N ASN A 399 -17.40 27.47 14.06
CA ASN A 399 -16.15 28.17 14.42
C ASN A 399 -15.35 28.66 13.20
N GLY A 400 -15.72 28.23 12.00
CA GLY A 400 -15.02 28.50 10.75
C GLY A 400 -13.71 27.72 10.62
N LEU A 401 -12.86 28.20 9.72
CA LEU A 401 -11.49 27.75 9.58
C LEU A 401 -10.52 28.83 10.07
N LYS A 402 -9.30 28.44 10.40
CA LYS A 402 -8.23 29.36 10.79
C LYS A 402 -6.92 28.96 10.13
N ASP A 403 -6.08 29.94 9.80
CA ASP A 403 -4.77 29.71 9.18
C ASP A 403 -4.86 28.88 7.90
N VAL A 404 -5.84 29.22 7.06
CA VAL A 404 -5.98 28.68 5.71
C VAL A 404 -5.68 29.81 4.75
N THR A 405 -4.56 29.72 4.03
CA THR A 405 -4.04 30.87 3.27
C THR A 405 -3.50 30.47 1.90
N GLY A 406 -3.31 31.45 1.02
CA GLY A 406 -2.51 31.30 -0.18
C GLY A 406 -3.25 31.66 -1.46
N GLN A 407 -2.89 31.01 -2.57
CA GLN A 407 -3.40 31.34 -3.89
C GLN A 407 -3.90 30.09 -4.62
N ILE A 408 -5.15 30.16 -5.08
CA ILE A 408 -5.78 29.16 -5.94
C ILE A 408 -6.09 29.81 -7.29
N ILE A 409 -5.81 29.09 -8.37
CA ILE A 409 -6.14 29.46 -9.74
C ILE A 409 -7.33 28.59 -10.15
N LEU A 410 -8.53 29.17 -10.17
CA LEU A 410 -9.74 28.50 -10.62
C LEU A 410 -9.82 28.60 -12.15
N VAL A 411 -9.90 27.45 -12.82
CA VAL A 411 -10.14 27.35 -14.26
C VAL A 411 -11.52 26.74 -14.47
N ARG A 412 -12.42 27.50 -15.10
CA ARG A 412 -13.81 27.09 -15.36
C ARG A 412 -14.24 27.54 -16.73
N ASN A 413 -14.67 26.59 -17.57
CA ASN A 413 -15.16 26.86 -18.93
C ASN A 413 -14.17 27.72 -19.76
N GLY A 414 -12.87 27.45 -19.60
CA GLY A 414 -11.78 28.19 -20.26
C GLY A 414 -11.48 29.57 -19.67
N GLN A 415 -12.25 30.05 -18.69
CA GLN A 415 -11.93 31.26 -17.92
C GLN A 415 -11.00 30.93 -16.76
N THR A 416 -10.11 31.86 -16.43
CA THR A 416 -9.16 31.72 -15.32
C THR A 416 -9.36 32.85 -14.34
N GLU A 417 -9.54 32.51 -13.07
CA GLU A 417 -9.65 33.43 -11.94
C GLU A 417 -8.57 33.10 -10.92
N THR A 418 -7.92 34.12 -10.37
CA THR A 418 -6.96 33.96 -9.28
C THR A 418 -7.60 34.39 -7.98
N ILE A 419 -7.71 33.47 -7.04
CA ILE A 419 -8.34 33.64 -5.74
C ILE A 419 -7.26 33.68 -4.67
N VAL A 420 -7.24 34.79 -3.93
CA VAL A 420 -6.43 34.90 -2.71
C VAL A 420 -7.27 34.33 -1.57
N VAL A 421 -6.76 33.26 -0.97
CA VAL A 421 -7.34 32.62 0.21
C VAL A 421 -6.75 33.30 1.43
N ASP A 422 -7.59 34.01 2.17
CA ASP A 422 -7.28 34.66 3.44
C ASP A 422 -8.52 34.64 4.35
N ASP A 423 -8.39 35.18 5.57
CA ASP A 423 -9.48 35.19 6.56
C ASP A 423 -10.73 35.95 6.05
N ALA A 424 -10.55 36.98 5.21
CA ALA A 424 -11.66 37.76 4.66
C ALA A 424 -12.44 36.93 3.63
N TRP A 425 -11.74 36.25 2.71
CA TRP A 425 -12.35 35.36 1.74
C TRP A 425 -13.06 34.18 2.41
N LEU A 426 -12.44 33.56 3.43
CA LEU A 426 -13.04 32.47 4.20
C LEU A 426 -14.33 32.89 4.91
N ALA A 427 -14.38 34.13 5.45
CA ALA A 427 -15.59 34.66 6.06
C ALA A 427 -16.73 34.85 5.04
N GLU A 428 -16.41 35.27 3.81
CA GLU A 428 -17.40 35.43 2.73
C GLU A 428 -18.01 34.08 2.33
N ILE A 429 -17.20 33.05 2.14
CA ILE A 429 -17.69 31.73 1.73
C ILE A 429 -18.33 30.96 2.90
N GLY A 430 -17.81 31.11 4.12
CA GLY A 430 -18.32 30.48 5.33
C GLY A 430 -19.73 30.93 5.70
N GLY A 431 -20.07 32.18 5.39
CA GLY A 431 -21.43 32.71 5.51
C GLY A 431 -22.43 32.13 4.50
N ARG A 432 -21.94 31.60 3.36
CA ARG A 432 -22.76 30.99 2.28
C ARG A 432 -22.89 29.47 2.39
N SER A 433 -22.09 28.82 3.24
CA SER A 433 -22.03 27.36 3.39
C SER A 433 -22.71 26.81 4.66
N ARG A 434 -23.48 27.64 5.38
CA ARG A 434 -24.39 27.15 6.43
C ARG A 434 -25.64 26.56 5.77
N PRO A 435 -26.07 25.33 6.12
CA PRO A 435 -27.32 24.77 5.60
C PRO A 435 -28.53 25.64 5.94
#